data_AF-A0A3D1YX95-F1
#
_entry.id   AF-A0A3D1YX95-F1
#
_cell.length_a   1.000
_cell.length_b   1.000
_cell.length_c   1.000
_cell.angle_alpha   90.00
_cell.angle_beta   90.00
_cell.angle_gamma   90.00
#
_symmetry.space_group_name_H-M   'P 1'
#
loop_
_entity.id
_entity.type
_entity.pdbx_description
1 polymer ?
#
loop_
_entity_poly.entity_id
_entity_poly.type
_entity_poly.pdbx_seq_one_letter_code
_entity_poly.pdbx_strand_id
1 'polypeptide(L)'
;MLGQLNSQVRIEMSEKIGAQKWSVEKVESIVGRLGAERCEIAYQRKVVKLSDPRYLYELLLKIVPVELSDREQARVSRRENLLRLDVGGWRFETNTDSTAG
;
A
#
# COMPACT_ATOMS: atom_id res chain seq x y z
N MET A 1 -0.15 25.17 -45.08
CA MET A 1 -1.19 24.41 -44.37
C MET A 1 -1.06 22.95 -44.79
N LEU A 2 -1.40 22.02 -43.88
CA LEU A 2 -1.22 20.55 -43.94
C LEU A 2 0.19 20.10 -43.54
N GLY A 3 0.40 19.26 -42.53
CA GLY A 3 -0.48 18.59 -41.58
C GLY A 3 0.41 17.95 -40.51
N GLN A 4 0.03 18.10 -39.24
CA GLN A 4 0.73 17.52 -38.10
C GLN A 4 0.70 15.99 -38.20
N LEU A 5 1.88 15.37 -38.32
CA LEU A 5 2.03 13.94 -38.05
C LEU A 5 2.05 13.75 -36.54
N ASN A 6 0.89 13.34 -36.02
CA ASN A 6 0.75 12.56 -34.80
C ASN A 6 1.70 11.36 -34.88
N SER A 7 2.72 11.30 -34.03
CA SER A 7 3.38 10.03 -33.71
C SER A 7 3.15 9.73 -32.24
N GLN A 8 2.49 8.61 -32.03
CA GLN A 8 2.03 8.10 -30.74
C GLN A 8 3.20 7.94 -29.77
N VAL A 9 2.96 8.40 -28.56
CA VAL A 9 3.70 8.00 -27.37
C VAL A 9 3.51 6.49 -27.20
N ARG A 10 4.42 5.67 -27.73
CA ARG A 10 4.66 4.32 -27.21
C ARG A 10 5.60 4.46 -26.04
N ILE A 11 5.04 4.68 -24.85
CA ILE A 11 5.75 4.31 -23.63
C ILE A 11 5.72 2.78 -23.62
N GLU A 12 6.83 2.19 -24.01
CA GLU A 12 7.12 0.78 -23.74
C GLU A 12 7.02 0.61 -22.23
N MET A 13 5.90 0.03 -21.78
CA MET A 13 5.78 -0.49 -20.43
C MET A 13 6.77 -1.62 -20.31
N SER A 14 8.01 -1.27 -19.95
CA SER A 14 8.96 -2.23 -19.41
C SER A 14 8.24 -2.93 -18.26
N GLU A 15 7.87 -4.19 -18.46
CA GLU A 15 7.59 -5.13 -17.39
C GLU A 15 8.88 -5.27 -16.60
N LYS A 16 9.16 -4.27 -15.75
CA LYS A 16 10.16 -4.37 -14.70
C LYS A 16 9.69 -5.49 -13.82
N ILE A 17 10.26 -6.68 -14.05
CA ILE A 17 10.36 -7.86 -13.18
C ILE A 17 9.70 -7.53 -11.84
N GLY A 18 8.40 -7.79 -11.77
CA GLY A 18 7.56 -7.25 -10.70
C GLY A 18 8.06 -7.81 -9.38
N ALA A 19 8.44 -6.92 -8.46
CA ALA A 19 8.55 -7.28 -7.05
C ALA A 19 7.37 -8.18 -6.69
N GLN A 20 7.66 -9.34 -6.09
CA GLN A 20 6.66 -10.34 -5.77
C GLN A 20 5.63 -9.71 -4.83
N LYS A 21 4.50 -9.28 -5.40
CA LYS A 21 3.44 -8.61 -4.64
C LYS A 21 2.96 -9.59 -3.56
N TRP A 22 2.73 -9.10 -2.35
CA TRP A 22 2.23 -9.92 -1.25
C TRP A 22 0.90 -10.58 -1.67
N SER A 23 0.81 -11.89 -1.42
CA SER A 23 -0.42 -12.64 -1.65
C SER A 23 -1.50 -12.21 -0.65
N VAL A 24 -2.73 -12.64 -0.89
CA VAL A 24 -3.83 -12.43 0.06
C VAL A 24 -3.50 -13.09 1.40
N GLU A 25 -3.03 -14.34 1.40
CA GLU A 25 -2.72 -15.04 2.66
C GLU A 25 -1.61 -14.35 3.45
N LYS A 26 -0.62 -13.78 2.76
CA LYS A 26 0.44 -12.99 3.41
C LYS A 26 -0.12 -11.75 4.10
N VAL A 27 -1.04 -11.04 3.45
CA VAL A 27 -1.65 -9.84 4.05
C VAL A 27 -2.54 -10.20 5.23
N GLU A 28 -3.33 -11.26 5.13
CA GLU A 28 -4.15 -11.74 6.26
C GLU A 28 -3.27 -12.16 7.45
N SER A 29 -2.15 -12.83 7.19
CA SER A 29 -1.16 -13.17 8.22
C SER A 29 -0.54 -11.92 8.87
N ILE A 30 -0.18 -10.91 8.08
CA ILE A 30 0.34 -9.63 8.58
C ILE A 30 -0.69 -8.92 9.46
N VAL A 31 -1.94 -8.83 9.00
CA VAL A 31 -3.05 -8.23 9.77
C VAL A 31 -3.28 -8.97 11.09
N GLY A 32 -3.25 -10.31 11.06
CA GLY A 32 -3.32 -11.14 12.25
C GLY A 32 -2.16 -10.89 13.24
N ARG A 33 -0.93 -10.76 12.73
CA ARG A 33 0.27 -10.44 13.54
C ARG A 33 0.19 -9.05 14.19
N LEU A 34 -0.45 -8.08 13.55
CA LEU A 34 -0.66 -6.74 14.10
C LEU A 34 -1.72 -6.72 15.22
N GLY A 35 -2.50 -7.79 15.40
CA GLY A 35 -3.64 -7.76 16.32
C GLY A 35 -4.69 -6.71 15.91
N ALA A 36 -4.82 -6.44 14.60
CA ALA A 36 -5.76 -5.47 14.07
C ALA A 36 -7.18 -6.08 14.02
N GLU A 37 -7.78 -6.29 15.19
CA GLU A 37 -9.11 -6.92 15.37
C GLU A 37 -10.22 -6.19 14.61
N ARG A 38 -10.05 -4.89 14.38
CA ARG A 38 -10.98 -4.05 13.62
C ARG A 38 -10.29 -3.51 12.38
N CYS A 39 -10.32 -4.31 11.31
CA CYS A 39 -9.89 -3.87 9.99
C CYS A 39 -10.88 -4.30 8.90
N GLU A 40 -10.90 -3.55 7.80
CA GLU A 40 -11.68 -3.88 6.61
C GLU A 40 -10.70 -4.18 5.46
N ILE A 41 -10.81 -5.37 4.86
CA ILE A 41 -9.95 -5.77 3.74
C ILE A 41 -10.77 -5.78 2.45
N ALA A 42 -10.40 -4.89 1.52
CA ALA A 42 -10.97 -4.83 0.18
C ALA A 42 -10.03 -5.51 -0.83
N TYR A 43 -10.15 -6.83 -0.96
CA TYR A 43 -9.25 -7.69 -1.74
C TYR A 43 -9.09 -7.26 -3.21
N GLN A 44 -10.19 -6.96 -3.92
CA GLN A 44 -10.15 -6.54 -5.33
C GLN A 44 -9.34 -5.26 -5.53
N ARG A 45 -9.38 -4.34 -4.55
CA ARG A 45 -8.67 -3.06 -4.59
C ARG A 45 -7.30 -3.12 -3.92
N LYS A 46 -6.97 -4.23 -3.26
CA LYS A 46 -5.77 -4.44 -2.44
C LYS A 46 -5.60 -3.34 -1.38
N VAL A 47 -6.70 -3.04 -0.67
CA VAL A 47 -6.72 -2.04 0.40
C VAL A 47 -7.07 -2.70 1.72
N VAL A 48 -6.33 -2.36 2.77
CA VAL A 48 -6.62 -2.69 4.16
C VAL A 48 -6.89 -1.37 4.90
N LYS A 49 -8.09 -1.19 5.43
CA LYS A 49 -8.42 -0.08 6.31
C LYS A 49 -8.25 -0.51 7.75
N LEU A 50 -7.35 0.15 8.46
CA LEU A 50 -7.05 -0.07 9.87
C LEU A 50 -7.89 0.89 10.72
N SER A 51 -8.33 0.44 11.89
CA SER A 51 -9.14 1.27 12.80
C SER A 51 -8.32 2.27 13.62
N ASP A 52 -7.03 2.03 13.83
CA ASP A 52 -6.15 2.87 14.65
C ASP A 52 -4.81 3.09 13.92
N PRO A 53 -4.29 4.33 13.88
CA PRO A 53 -2.99 4.65 13.29
C PRO A 53 -1.82 3.83 13.84
N ARG A 54 -1.89 3.38 15.10
CA ARG A 54 -0.88 2.54 15.74
C ARG A 54 -0.53 1.32 14.90
N TYR A 55 -1.50 0.66 14.29
CA TYR A 55 -1.26 -0.52 13.46
C TYR A 55 -0.44 -0.21 12.20
N LEU A 56 -0.61 0.99 11.63
CA LEU A 56 0.18 1.43 10.47
C LEU A 56 1.62 1.73 10.88
N TYR A 57 1.84 2.32 12.06
CA TYR A 57 3.18 2.50 12.63
C TYR A 57 3.84 1.16 12.97
N GLU A 58 3.11 0.22 13.56
CA GLU A 58 3.64 -1.12 13.85
C GLU A 58 4.03 -1.87 12.58
N LEU A 59 3.21 -1.81 11.53
CA LEU A 59 3.53 -2.35 10.22
C LEU A 59 4.84 -1.77 9.70
N LEU A 60 4.97 -0.44 9.71
CA LEU A 60 6.15 0.27 9.22
C LEU A 60 7.43 -0.05 10.01
N LEU A 61 7.32 -0.19 11.34
CA LEU A 61 8.48 -0.36 12.21
C LEU A 61 8.90 -1.83 12.40
N LYS A 62 7.93 -2.75 12.45
CA LYS A 62 8.18 -4.15 12.87
C LYS A 62 8.14 -5.15 11.71
N ILE A 63 7.40 -4.85 10.65
CA ILE A 63 7.10 -5.83 9.59
C ILE A 63 7.80 -5.41 8.29
N VAL A 64 7.59 -4.18 7.83
CA VAL A 64 8.17 -3.66 6.57
C VAL A 64 9.69 -3.89 6.48
N PRO A 65 10.52 -3.62 7.51
CA PRO A 65 11.96 -3.81 7.40
C PRO A 65 12.42 -5.27 7.26
N VAL A 66 11.59 -6.23 7.68
CA VAL A 66 11.92 -7.66 7.66
C VAL A 66 11.32 -8.35 6.43
N GLU A 67 10.21 -7.82 5.91
CA GLU A 67 9.45 -8.43 4.80
C GLU A 67 9.79 -7.84 3.43
N LEU A 68 10.41 -6.66 3.38
CA LEU A 68 10.83 -6.05 2.12
C LEU A 68 12.25 -6.47 1.74
N SER A 69 12.41 -6.86 0.49
CA SER A 69 13.72 -6.97 -0.14
C SER A 69 14.32 -5.58 -0.44
N ASP A 70 15.64 -5.50 -0.64
CA ASP A 70 16.37 -4.24 -0.94
C ASP A 70 15.85 -3.47 -2.17
N ARG A 71 15.03 -4.13 -3.01
CA ARG A 71 14.46 -3.54 -4.23
C ARG A 71 13.03 -3.03 -4.05
N GLU A 72 12.40 -3.34 -2.92
CA GLU A 72 11.04 -2.92 -2.64
C GLU A 72 11.03 -1.63 -1.81
N GLN A 73 10.12 -0.73 -2.17
CA GLN A 73 9.95 0.53 -1.45
C GLN A 73 8.59 0.54 -0.77
N ALA A 74 8.60 0.93 0.50
CA ALA A 74 7.42 1.36 1.21
C ALA A 74 7.21 2.85 0.95
N ARG A 75 5.99 3.25 0.58
CA ARG A 75 5.63 4.66 0.41
C ARG A 75 4.60 5.07 1.45
N VAL A 76 4.99 6.01 2.30
CA VAL A 76 4.06 6.67 3.22
C VAL A 76 3.54 7.94 2.55
N SER A 77 2.24 8.16 2.62
CA SER A 77 1.62 9.41 2.21
C SER A 77 0.51 9.82 3.18
N ARG A 78 0.28 11.12 3.28
CA ARG A 78 -0.81 11.69 4.09
C ARG A 78 -1.63 12.63 3.21
N ARG A 79 -2.95 12.50 3.28
CA ARG A 79 -3.89 13.44 2.69
C ARG A 79 -4.92 13.79 3.74
N GLU A 80 -4.93 15.04 4.18
CA GLU A 80 -5.81 15.52 5.25
C GLU A 80 -5.66 14.65 6.52
N ASN A 81 -6.72 13.97 6.92
CA ASN A 81 -6.81 13.06 8.05
C ASN A 81 -6.54 11.60 7.69
N LEU A 82 -6.16 11.27 6.45
CA LEU A 82 -5.92 9.91 6.02
C LEU A 82 -4.41 9.66 5.90
N LEU A 83 -3.90 8.74 6.70
CA LEU A 83 -2.54 8.21 6.58
C LEU A 83 -2.56 6.92 5.75
N ARG A 84 -1.63 6.82 4.81
CA ARG A 84 -1.55 5.72 3.85
C ARG A 84 -0.13 5.17 3.79
N LEU A 85 -0.03 3.85 3.72
CA LEU A 85 1.20 3.11 3.46
C LEU A 85 0.96 2.17 2.28
N ASP A 86 1.63 2.43 1.17
CA ASP A 86 1.67 1.52 0.02
C ASP A 86 2.93 0.66 0.13
N VAL A 87 2.77 -0.66 0.24
CA VAL A 87 3.86 -1.62 0.43
C VAL A 87 3.49 -3.01 -0.07
N GLY A 88 4.42 -3.75 -0.66
CA GLY A 88 4.17 -5.12 -1.14
C GLY A 88 3.06 -5.23 -2.19
N GLY A 89 2.72 -4.14 -2.88
CA GLY A 89 1.58 -4.06 -3.81
C GLY A 89 0.21 -3.95 -3.15
N TRP A 90 0.16 -3.63 -1.86
CA TRP A 90 -1.05 -3.36 -1.08
C TRP A 90 -1.02 -1.97 -0.48
N ARG A 91 -2.21 -1.44 -0.17
CA ARG A 91 -2.36 -0.17 0.54
C ARG A 91 -2.98 -0.39 1.89
N PHE A 92 -2.32 0.13 2.92
CA PHE A 92 -2.85 0.22 4.28
C PHE A 92 -3.25 1.67 4.53
N GLU A 93 -4.48 1.90 4.95
CA GLU A 93 -5.01 3.23 5.23
C GLU A 93 -5.61 3.30 6.63
N THR A 94 -5.48 4.45 7.29
CA THR A 94 -6.09 4.73 8.60
C THR A 94 -6.42 6.20 8.72
N ASN A 95 -7.55 6.51 9.34
CA ASN A 95 -7.84 7.89 9.72
C ASN A 95 -7.01 8.27 10.95
N THR A 96 -6.40 9.46 10.92
CA THR A 96 -5.63 10.06 12.01
C THR A 96 -6.46 11.01 12.85
N ASP A 97 -7.69 11.32 12.42
CA ASP A 97 -8.63 12.05 13.26
C ASP A 97 -9.02 11.12 14.40
N SER A 98 -8.49 11.44 15.57
CA SER A 98 -8.97 10.91 16.82
C SER A 98 -10.43 11.29 16.95
N THR A 99 -11.36 10.38 16.66
CA THR A 99 -12.58 10.36 17.45
C THR A 99 -12.12 10.13 18.87
N ALA A 100 -12.07 11.23 19.63
CA ALA A 100 -11.92 11.25 21.07
C ALA A 100 -12.82 10.16 21.66
N GLY A 101 -12.21 9.21 22.34
CA GLY A 101 -12.86 8.47 23.42
C GLY A 101 -12.67 9.24 24.70
#